data_AF-A0A9P8PXA5-F1
#
_entry.id   AF-A0A9P8PXA5-F1
#
_cell.length_a   1.000
_cell.length_b   1.000
_cell.length_c   1.000
_cell.angle_alpha   90.00
_cell.angle_beta   90.00
_cell.angle_gamma   90.00
#
_symmetry.space_group_name_H-M   'P 1'
#
loop_
_entity.id
_entity.type
_entity.pdbx_description
1 polymer ?
#
loop_
_entity_poly.entity_id
_entity_poly.type
_entity_poly.pdbx_seq_one_letter_code
_entity_poly.pdbx_strand_id
1 'polypeptide(L)'
;MFFMILFYLSISAFAKIETIFDIKTVVNYQTQTGTKTITIWSTNTRSEPTTTITSTIFTTTTLDDFTSKILSFHNEKRALHENTPPLTYSSQIAENSQEYANEYNCNGTLIHHENPLYGENLALGYETTAAVEAWYDEISFYNYSNPGFTEETGHFTQVIWQNTTMIGCGYKDCGSYYGQYTVCQYFSPGNYAGLFKENVKPLK
;
A
#
# COMPACT_ATOMS: atom_id res chain seq x y z
N MET A 1 -49.23 -26.69 -39.48
CA MET A 1 -49.80 -28.02 -39.16
C MET A 1 -48.73 -29.04 -39.54
N PHE A 2 -47.84 -29.39 -38.60
CA PHE A 2 -47.76 -30.72 -37.92
C PHE A 2 -47.41 -31.84 -38.93
N PHE A 3 -46.38 -32.69 -38.80
CA PHE A 3 -45.68 -33.29 -37.66
C PHE A 3 -44.27 -33.73 -38.09
N MET A 4 -43.29 -33.74 -37.18
CA MET A 4 -42.16 -34.68 -37.29
C MET A 4 -42.02 -35.44 -35.97
N ILE A 5 -42.11 -36.76 -36.11
CA ILE A 5 -41.98 -37.81 -35.10
C ILE A 5 -40.50 -37.95 -34.72
N LEU A 6 -40.19 -38.27 -33.46
CA LEU A 6 -39.01 -39.10 -33.15
C LEU A 6 -39.23 -39.92 -31.87
N PHE A 7 -38.84 -41.19 -32.00
CA PHE A 7 -38.94 -42.30 -31.06
C PHE A 7 -37.87 -42.25 -29.96
N TYR A 8 -38.21 -42.87 -28.82
CA TYR A 8 -37.29 -43.33 -27.76
C TYR A 8 -36.43 -44.53 -28.23
N LEU A 9 -35.19 -44.67 -27.74
CA LEU A 9 -34.76 -45.68 -26.74
C LEU A 9 -33.22 -45.82 -26.60
N SER A 10 -32.76 -45.72 -25.35
CA SER A 10 -31.70 -46.44 -24.61
C SER A 10 -30.70 -47.38 -25.33
N ILE A 11 -29.40 -47.31 -24.96
CA ILE A 11 -28.66 -48.35 -24.22
C ILE A 11 -27.22 -47.87 -23.86
N SER A 12 -26.94 -47.95 -22.56
CA SER A 12 -25.71 -48.30 -21.80
C SER A 12 -24.27 -48.10 -22.35
N ALA A 13 -23.53 -47.32 -21.56
CA ALA A 13 -22.23 -47.60 -20.92
C ALA A 13 -20.99 -47.98 -21.76
N PHE A 14 -19.94 -47.14 -21.65
CA PHE A 14 -18.60 -47.59 -21.28
C PHE A 14 -17.93 -46.52 -20.39
N ALA A 15 -17.66 -46.89 -19.15
CA ALA A 15 -16.73 -46.19 -18.29
C ALA A 15 -15.31 -46.35 -18.84
N LYS A 16 -14.57 -45.24 -19.00
CA LYS A 16 -13.12 -45.28 -19.10
C LYS A 16 -12.56 -44.67 -17.81
N ILE A 17 -11.84 -45.53 -17.10
CA ILE A 17 -11.09 -45.27 -15.89
C ILE A 17 -10.11 -44.14 -16.17
N GLU A 18 -10.24 -43.01 -15.49
CA GLU A 18 -9.15 -42.05 -15.34
C GLU A 18 -8.69 -42.09 -13.89
N THR A 19 -7.45 -42.53 -13.71
CA THR A 19 -6.73 -42.53 -12.44
C THR A 19 -6.61 -41.10 -11.92
N ILE A 20 -7.29 -40.80 -10.81
CA ILE A 20 -7.08 -39.58 -10.05
C ILE A 20 -5.74 -39.73 -9.31
N PHE A 21 -4.74 -38.94 -9.69
CA PHE A 21 -3.54 -38.78 -8.88
C PHE A 21 -3.77 -37.61 -7.92
N ASP A 22 -4.02 -37.91 -6.64
CA ASP A 22 -4.01 -36.89 -5.59
C ASP A 22 -2.55 -36.45 -5.35
N ILE A 23 -2.20 -35.25 -5.82
CA ILE A 23 -0.89 -34.66 -5.54
C ILE A 23 -0.93 -34.08 -4.14
N LYS A 24 -0.32 -34.79 -3.19
CA LYS A 24 -0.11 -34.30 -1.83
C LYS A 24 1.16 -33.45 -1.79
N THR A 25 1.02 -32.14 -1.66
CA THR A 25 2.17 -31.26 -1.41
C THR A 25 2.25 -30.95 0.08
N VAL A 26 3.40 -31.26 0.68
CA VAL A 26 3.69 -31.00 2.09
C VAL A 26 4.63 -29.81 2.15
N VAL A 27 4.17 -28.71 2.76
CA VAL A 27 4.97 -27.49 2.94
C VAL A 27 5.32 -27.34 4.41
N ASN A 28 6.62 -27.20 4.70
CA ASN A 28 7.14 -26.92 6.03
C ASN A 28 7.49 -25.43 6.14
N TYR A 29 7.05 -24.78 7.20
CA TYR A 29 7.40 -23.38 7.48
C TYR A 29 7.78 -23.21 8.94
N GLN A 30 8.67 -22.24 9.21
CA GLN A 30 9.14 -21.92 10.55
C GLN A 30 8.27 -20.84 11.16
N THR A 31 7.87 -21.02 12.42
CA THR A 31 7.25 -19.96 13.24
C THR A 31 8.11 -19.69 14.47
N GLN A 32 7.91 -18.57 15.16
CA GLN A 32 8.62 -18.27 16.43
C GLN A 32 8.41 -19.35 17.51
N THR A 33 7.38 -20.19 17.36
CA THR A 33 7.08 -21.33 18.25
C THR A 33 7.52 -22.70 17.70
N GLY A 34 8.27 -22.74 16.60
CA GLY A 34 8.78 -23.96 15.97
C GLY A 34 8.27 -24.22 14.55
N THR A 35 8.74 -25.30 13.91
CA THR A 35 8.35 -25.70 12.56
C THR A 35 6.93 -26.24 12.53
N LYS A 36 6.09 -25.73 11.63
CA LYS A 36 4.75 -26.26 11.35
C LYS A 36 4.65 -26.77 9.92
N THR A 37 3.89 -27.83 9.73
CA THR A 37 3.68 -28.48 8.43
C THR A 37 2.22 -28.35 8.02
N ILE A 38 1.95 -27.91 6.79
CA ILE A 38 0.61 -27.90 6.21
C ILE A 38 0.60 -28.85 5.00
N THR A 39 -0.45 -29.67 4.93
CA THR A 39 -0.72 -30.57 3.81
C THR A 39 -1.86 -30.00 2.99
N ILE A 40 -1.63 -29.82 1.69
CA ILE A 40 -2.66 -29.32 0.76
C ILE A 40 -2.99 -30.43 -0.24
N TRP A 41 -4.29 -30.60 -0.50
CA TRP A 41 -4.83 -31.52 -1.49
C TRP A 41 -5.36 -30.70 -2.67
N SER A 42 -4.96 -31.04 -3.89
CA SER A 42 -5.51 -30.46 -5.11
C SER A 42 -6.02 -31.55 -6.03
N THR A 43 -7.25 -31.41 -6.52
CA THR A 43 -7.82 -32.28 -7.56
C THR A 43 -7.81 -31.54 -8.89
N ASN A 44 -7.40 -32.23 -9.96
CA ASN A 44 -7.27 -31.64 -11.28
C ASN A 44 -8.32 -32.27 -12.22
N THR A 45 -9.35 -31.52 -12.59
CA THR A 45 -10.36 -31.95 -13.59
C THR A 45 -10.14 -31.18 -14.89
N ARG A 46 -9.92 -31.89 -15.99
CA ARG A 46 -9.71 -31.29 -17.32
C ARG A 46 -11.05 -31.06 -18.03
N SER A 47 -11.38 -29.80 -18.32
CA SER A 47 -12.37 -29.41 -19.34
C SER A 47 -11.91 -28.16 -20.09
N GLU A 48 -12.20 -28.13 -21.39
CA GLU A 48 -11.75 -27.13 -22.38
C GLU A 48 -12.56 -25.81 -22.34
N PRO A 49 -12.22 -24.79 -23.17
CA PRO A 49 -11.64 -23.52 -22.77
C PRO A 49 -12.68 -22.43 -22.41
N THR A 50 -12.53 -21.73 -21.29
CA THR A 50 -13.24 -20.46 -21.00
C THR A 50 -12.46 -19.62 -20.00
N THR A 51 -12.33 -18.32 -20.31
CA THR A 51 -11.89 -17.19 -19.47
C THR A 51 -10.77 -17.44 -18.46
N THR A 52 -9.62 -16.83 -18.71
CA THR A 52 -8.49 -16.70 -17.79
C THR A 52 -8.93 -16.10 -16.45
N ILE A 53 -9.27 -16.94 -15.47
CA ILE A 53 -9.34 -16.55 -14.07
C ILE A 53 -7.92 -16.68 -13.53
N THR A 54 -7.21 -15.56 -13.52
CA THR A 54 -5.95 -15.44 -12.79
C THR A 54 -6.26 -15.67 -11.32
N SER A 55 -5.89 -16.83 -10.81
CA SER A 55 -5.91 -17.13 -9.38
C SER A 55 -4.89 -16.21 -8.71
N THR A 56 -5.36 -15.11 -8.14
CA THR A 56 -4.54 -14.21 -7.34
C THR A 56 -4.15 -14.96 -6.07
N ILE A 57 -2.97 -15.55 -6.07
CA ILE A 57 -2.30 -16.02 -4.87
C ILE A 57 -2.16 -14.77 -3.99
N PHE A 58 -2.95 -14.68 -2.91
CA PHE A 58 -2.76 -13.66 -1.89
C PHE A 58 -1.45 -14.00 -1.15
N THR A 59 -0.34 -13.53 -1.70
CA THR A 59 0.90 -13.37 -0.97
C THR A 59 0.60 -12.39 0.16
N THR A 60 0.60 -12.88 1.40
CA THR A 60 0.79 -12.02 2.56
C THR A 60 2.22 -11.50 2.47
N THR A 61 2.42 -10.46 1.67
CA THR A 61 3.71 -9.79 1.53
C THR A 61 4.03 -9.17 2.87
N THR A 62 5.09 -9.66 3.51
CA THR A 62 5.76 -8.89 4.54
C THR A 62 6.20 -7.59 3.87
N LEU A 63 5.80 -6.45 4.44
CA LEU A 63 6.24 -5.15 3.95
C LEU A 63 7.78 -5.12 4.03
N ASP A 64 8.42 -4.54 3.02
CA ASP A 64 9.87 -4.35 3.06
C ASP A 64 10.27 -3.42 4.22
N ASP A 65 11.56 -3.42 4.56
CA ASP A 65 12.10 -2.68 5.70
C ASP A 65 11.84 -1.16 5.59
N PHE A 66 11.93 -0.59 4.40
CA PHE A 66 11.65 0.84 4.17
C PHE A 66 10.16 1.13 4.41
N THR A 67 9.28 0.35 3.77
CA THR A 67 7.83 0.52 3.87
C THR A 67 7.34 0.38 5.31
N SER A 68 7.79 -0.68 6.01
CA SER A 68 7.38 -0.95 7.39
C SER A 68 7.84 0.15 8.35
N LYS A 69 9.07 0.65 8.20
CA LYS A 69 9.61 1.74 9.03
C LYS A 69 8.88 3.06 8.82
N ILE A 70 8.68 3.47 7.56
CA ILE A 70 7.98 4.72 7.26
C ILE A 70 6.54 4.68 7.80
N LEU A 71 5.80 3.59 7.57
CA LEU A 71 4.43 3.47 8.06
C LEU A 71 4.38 3.48 9.60
N SER A 72 5.25 2.70 10.25
CA SER A 72 5.32 2.67 11.72
C SER A 72 5.58 4.05 12.29
N PHE A 73 6.57 4.76 11.74
CA PHE A 73 6.99 6.04 12.27
C PHE A 73 5.94 7.14 12.05
N HIS A 74 5.26 7.16 10.89
CA HIS A 74 4.09 8.02 10.71
C HIS A 74 3.02 7.76 11.77
N ASN A 75 2.72 6.48 12.03
CA ASN A 75 1.70 6.08 12.99
C ASN A 75 2.09 6.37 14.44
N GLU A 76 3.37 6.27 14.79
CA GLU A 76 3.92 6.71 16.07
C GLU A 76 3.70 8.21 16.27
N LYS A 77 4.04 9.04 15.28
CA LYS A 77 3.81 10.50 15.34
C LYS A 77 2.33 10.85 15.42
N ARG A 78 1.48 10.23 14.60
CA ARG A 78 0.02 10.43 14.62
C ARG A 78 -0.59 10.06 15.97
N ALA A 79 -0.10 9.02 16.63
CA ALA A 79 -0.59 8.58 17.94
C ALA A 79 -0.35 9.60 19.06
N LEU A 80 0.55 10.58 18.87
CA LEU A 80 0.78 11.66 19.83
C LEU A 80 -0.37 12.69 19.85
N HIS A 81 -1.17 12.76 18.79
CA HIS A 81 -2.20 13.77 18.60
C HIS A 81 -3.60 13.25 18.95
N GLU A 82 -4.44 14.14 19.48
CA GLU A 82 -5.83 13.81 19.82
C GLU A 82 -6.60 13.33 18.59
N ASN A 83 -7.39 12.25 18.73
CA ASN A 83 -8.31 11.78 17.69
C ASN A 83 -7.69 11.58 16.28
N THR A 84 -6.39 11.35 16.16
CA THR A 84 -5.71 11.12 14.86
C THR A 84 -5.49 9.63 14.64
N PRO A 85 -6.29 8.94 13.78
CA PRO A 85 -6.17 7.49 13.57
C PRO A 85 -4.90 7.12 12.81
N PRO A 86 -4.38 5.89 12.95
CA PRO A 86 -3.24 5.43 12.16
C PRO A 86 -3.60 5.32 10.67
N LEU A 87 -2.59 5.51 9.83
CA LEU A 87 -2.63 5.25 8.39
C LEU A 87 -2.49 3.76 8.11
N THR A 88 -3.03 3.33 6.97
CA THR A 88 -2.72 2.05 6.34
C THR A 88 -1.81 2.26 5.13
N TYR A 89 -1.06 1.23 4.76
CA TYR A 89 -0.21 1.29 3.58
C TYR A 89 -0.97 0.91 2.32
N SER A 90 -0.74 1.64 1.23
CA SER A 90 -1.29 1.34 -0.10
C SER A 90 -0.18 1.09 -1.10
N SER A 91 -0.11 -0.13 -1.63
CA SER A 91 0.86 -0.48 -2.68
C SER A 91 0.67 0.33 -3.96
N GLN A 92 -0.57 0.72 -4.28
CA GLN A 92 -0.86 1.53 -5.46
C GLN A 92 -0.32 2.96 -5.34
N ILE A 93 -0.45 3.57 -4.16
CA ILE A 93 0.11 4.91 -3.88
C ILE A 93 1.64 4.83 -3.85
N ALA A 94 2.18 3.73 -3.31
CA ALA A 94 3.63 3.51 -3.25
C ALA A 94 4.24 3.35 -4.65
N GLU A 95 3.58 2.63 -5.56
CA GLU A 95 4.00 2.53 -6.96
C GLU A 95 4.06 3.91 -7.62
N ASN A 96 3.00 4.73 -7.48
CA ASN A 96 3.00 6.09 -8.00
C ASN A 96 4.10 6.98 -7.38
N SER A 97 4.34 6.85 -6.08
CA SER A 97 5.41 7.58 -5.37
C SER A 97 6.79 7.15 -5.84
N GLN A 98 6.98 5.85 -6.10
CA GLN A 98 8.25 5.30 -6.57
C GLN A 98 8.52 5.68 -8.02
N GLU A 99 7.50 5.68 -8.88
CA GLU A 99 7.61 6.20 -10.26
C GLU A 99 8.08 7.66 -10.25
N TYR A 100 7.45 8.50 -9.43
CA TYR A 100 7.87 9.90 -9.30
C TYR A 100 9.29 10.05 -8.72
N ALA A 101 9.65 9.23 -7.73
CA ALA A 101 11.00 9.20 -7.19
C ALA A 101 12.04 8.82 -8.26
N ASN A 102 11.73 7.85 -9.14
CA ASN A 102 12.62 7.38 -10.19
C ASN A 102 12.96 8.49 -11.21
N GLU A 103 11.99 9.35 -11.52
CA GLU A 103 12.14 10.48 -12.47
C GLU A 103 13.02 11.62 -11.94
N TYR A 104 13.24 11.68 -10.62
CA TYR A 104 14.01 12.75 -10.02
C TYR A 104 15.44 12.80 -10.57
N ASN A 105 15.85 13.94 -11.10
CA ASN A 105 17.15 14.12 -11.75
C ASN A 105 18.30 14.42 -10.77
N CYS A 106 18.06 14.33 -9.45
CA CYS A 106 19.06 14.57 -8.42
C CYS A 106 19.73 15.95 -8.52
N ASN A 107 18.93 17.00 -8.73
CA ASN A 107 19.41 18.38 -8.93
C ASN A 107 19.31 19.28 -7.67
N GLY A 108 18.87 18.74 -6.53
CA GLY A 108 18.70 19.49 -5.28
C GLY A 108 17.43 20.33 -5.18
N THR A 109 16.59 20.37 -6.22
CA THR A 109 15.31 21.11 -6.20
C THR A 109 14.17 20.13 -5.94
N LEU A 110 13.25 20.46 -5.04
CA LEU A 110 12.06 19.64 -4.79
C LEU A 110 10.85 20.33 -5.43
N ILE A 111 10.14 19.60 -6.29
CA ILE A 111 8.95 20.08 -7.00
C ILE A 111 7.87 19.03 -6.76
N HIS A 112 6.67 19.48 -6.41
CA HIS A 112 5.55 18.58 -6.18
C HIS A 112 5.05 17.95 -7.48
N HIS A 113 4.58 16.72 -7.36
CA HIS A 113 3.88 16.03 -8.44
C HIS A 113 2.55 16.73 -8.74
N GLU A 114 2.23 16.94 -10.02
CA GLU A 114 0.98 17.58 -10.45
C GLU A 114 -0.23 16.61 -10.40
N ASN A 115 -0.32 15.76 -9.38
CA ASN A 115 -1.43 14.82 -9.19
C ASN A 115 -2.33 15.24 -8.02
N PRO A 116 -3.51 15.81 -8.30
CA PRO A 116 -4.41 16.32 -7.25
C PRO A 116 -5.10 15.21 -6.43
N LEU A 117 -4.96 13.94 -6.82
CA LEU A 117 -5.56 12.81 -6.10
C LEU A 117 -4.89 12.55 -4.76
N TYR A 118 -3.63 12.95 -4.60
CA TYR A 118 -2.84 12.67 -3.41
C TYR A 118 -2.31 13.96 -2.78
N GLY A 119 -2.21 13.96 -1.45
CA GLY A 119 -1.29 14.87 -0.77
C GLY A 119 0.13 14.37 -0.97
N GLU A 120 1.14 15.22 -0.75
CA GLU A 120 2.53 14.84 -1.00
C GLU A 120 3.50 15.54 -0.05
N ASN A 121 4.47 14.79 0.45
CA ASN A 121 5.65 15.30 1.13
C ASN A 121 6.91 14.80 0.40
N LEU A 122 7.89 15.70 0.26
CA LEU A 122 9.17 15.45 -0.39
C LEU A 122 10.32 15.70 0.60
N ALA A 123 11.38 14.90 0.52
CA ALA A 123 12.59 15.10 1.30
C ALA A 123 13.82 14.73 0.49
N LEU A 124 14.95 15.38 0.77
CA LEU A 124 16.25 15.07 0.18
C LEU A 124 17.33 15.09 1.26
N GLY A 125 18.17 14.06 1.30
CA GLY A 125 19.26 13.93 2.27
C GLY A 125 18.86 13.30 3.59
N TYR A 126 17.65 12.75 3.69
CA TYR A 126 17.14 12.10 4.89
C TYR A 126 16.82 10.63 4.60
N GLU A 127 17.41 9.72 5.37
CA GLU A 127 17.17 8.29 5.20
C GLU A 127 15.89 7.84 5.89
N THR A 128 14.94 7.29 5.12
CA THR A 128 13.76 6.56 5.63
C THR A 128 12.97 7.34 6.70
N THR A 129 13.15 7.03 7.99
CA THR A 129 12.41 7.67 9.10
C THR A 129 12.90 9.08 9.39
N ALA A 130 14.13 9.42 9.03
CA ALA A 130 14.66 10.77 9.23
C ALA A 130 13.88 11.82 8.40
N ALA A 131 13.35 11.44 7.24
CA ALA A 131 12.48 12.31 6.43
C ALA A 131 11.18 12.63 7.18
N VAL A 132 10.58 11.61 7.77
CA VAL A 132 9.35 11.72 8.55
C VAL A 132 9.56 12.51 9.86
N GLU A 133 10.71 12.34 10.51
CA GLU A 133 11.10 13.18 11.67
C GLU A 133 11.18 14.64 11.27
N ALA A 134 11.93 14.95 10.20
CA ALA A 134 12.09 16.32 9.73
C ALA A 134 10.76 16.98 9.35
N TRP A 135 9.88 16.24 8.66
CA TRP A 135 8.52 16.71 8.37
C TRP A 135 7.69 16.93 9.64
N TYR A 136 7.83 16.08 10.66
CA TYR A 136 7.09 16.20 11.90
C TYR A 136 7.58 17.36 12.77
N ASP A 137 8.89 17.62 12.80
CA ASP A 137 9.53 18.66 13.62
C ASP A 137 9.04 20.09 13.29
N GLU A 138 8.44 20.27 12.11
CA GLU A 138 7.70 21.48 11.75
C GLU A 138 6.54 21.81 12.70
N ILE A 139 6.10 20.87 13.55
CA ILE A 139 5.16 21.12 14.66
C ILE A 139 5.59 22.31 15.52
N SER A 140 6.91 22.53 15.66
CA SER A 140 7.47 23.64 16.43
C SER A 140 7.10 25.02 15.89
N PHE A 141 6.73 25.12 14.61
CA PHE A 141 6.29 26.36 13.95
C PHE A 141 4.75 26.45 13.86
N TYR A 142 4.01 25.39 14.15
CA TYR A 142 2.56 25.37 13.96
C TYR A 142 1.79 26.10 15.07
N ASN A 143 1.00 27.10 14.68
CA ASN A 143 0.15 27.85 15.61
C ASN A 143 -1.29 27.31 15.64
N TYR A 144 -1.60 26.46 16.61
CA TYR A 144 -2.96 25.92 16.81
C TYR A 144 -4.05 26.99 17.09
N SER A 145 -3.67 28.19 17.55
CA SER A 145 -4.62 29.31 17.74
C SER A 145 -4.95 30.04 16.44
N ASN A 146 -4.11 29.89 15.41
CA ASN A 146 -4.33 30.42 14.07
C ASN A 146 -4.08 29.32 13.02
N PRO A 147 -4.95 28.28 12.97
CA PRO A 147 -4.71 27.10 12.15
C PRO A 147 -4.80 27.43 10.67
N GLY A 148 -3.83 26.99 9.89
CA GLY A 148 -3.78 27.22 8.45
C GLY A 148 -2.55 26.61 7.80
N PHE A 149 -2.43 26.82 6.49
CA PHE A 149 -1.24 26.45 5.74
C PHE A 149 -0.14 27.49 5.93
N THR A 150 1.09 27.03 6.08
CA THR A 150 2.31 27.81 5.88
C THR A 150 3.35 26.93 5.19
N GLU A 151 4.30 27.54 4.49
CA GLU A 151 5.40 26.80 3.86
C GLU A 151 6.29 26.07 4.90
N GLU A 152 6.31 26.55 6.15
CA GLU A 152 7.12 25.99 7.25
C GLU A 152 6.44 24.83 7.99
N THR A 153 5.15 24.58 7.72
CA THR A 153 4.36 23.59 8.48
C THR A 153 3.61 22.59 7.60
N GLY A 154 3.71 22.73 6.28
CA GLY A 154 2.92 21.97 5.32
C GLY A 154 3.17 20.47 5.40
N HIS A 155 4.41 20.06 5.69
CA HIS A 155 4.73 18.64 5.80
C HIS A 155 4.16 18.06 7.10
N PHE A 156 4.33 18.77 8.22
CA PHE A 156 3.77 18.35 9.51
C PHE A 156 2.26 18.19 9.43
N THR A 157 1.56 19.18 8.89
CA THR A 157 0.09 19.13 8.81
C THR A 157 -0.40 17.97 7.95
N GLN A 158 0.34 17.60 6.90
CA GLN A 158 0.03 16.40 6.11
C GLN A 158 0.30 15.10 6.88
N VAL A 159 1.42 14.98 7.60
CA VAL A 159 1.75 13.78 8.39
C VAL A 159 0.62 13.45 9.38
N ILE A 160 0.09 14.46 10.07
CA ILE A 160 -0.92 14.28 11.12
C ILE A 160 -2.36 14.55 10.67
N TRP A 161 -2.60 14.75 9.37
CA TRP A 161 -3.93 15.09 8.87
C TRP A 161 -4.94 13.99 9.22
N GLN A 162 -5.94 14.33 10.06
CA GLN A 162 -6.87 13.37 10.65
C GLN A 162 -7.57 12.52 9.59
N ASN A 163 -8.09 13.14 8.53
CA ASN A 163 -8.86 12.45 7.49
C ASN A 163 -8.00 11.73 6.44
N THR A 164 -6.67 11.86 6.48
CA THR A 164 -5.81 11.01 5.66
C THR A 164 -5.84 9.59 6.24
N THR A 165 -6.05 8.60 5.38
CA THR A 165 -6.28 7.19 5.77
C THR A 165 -5.22 6.23 5.23
N MET A 166 -4.62 6.56 4.09
CA MET A 166 -3.64 5.73 3.40
C MET A 166 -2.39 6.53 3.05
N ILE A 167 -1.26 5.84 3.05
CA ILE A 167 0.03 6.36 2.59
C ILE A 167 0.69 5.33 1.68
N GLY A 168 1.45 5.80 0.70
CA GLY A 168 2.44 5.02 -0.02
C GLY A 168 3.66 5.89 -0.28
N CYS A 169 4.85 5.30 -0.21
CA CYS A 169 6.08 6.05 -0.40
C CYS A 169 7.04 5.33 -1.34
N GLY A 170 7.90 6.10 -1.98
CA GLY A 170 9.02 5.63 -2.79
C GLY A 170 10.25 6.48 -2.53
N TYR A 171 11.42 5.98 -2.94
CA TYR A 171 12.66 6.73 -2.78
C TYR A 171 13.65 6.45 -3.92
N LYS A 172 14.61 7.37 -4.08
CA LYS A 172 15.75 7.24 -4.97
C LYS A 172 17.02 7.67 -4.26
N ASP A 173 18.08 6.88 -4.35
CA ASP A 173 19.41 7.29 -3.88
C ASP A 173 20.05 8.22 -4.93
N CYS A 174 20.33 9.47 -4.53
CA CYS A 174 21.00 10.47 -5.34
C CYS A 174 22.52 10.56 -5.07
N GLY A 175 23.10 9.52 -4.48
CA GLY A 175 24.53 9.39 -4.20
C GLY A 175 24.97 10.20 -2.99
N SER A 176 26.27 10.18 -2.71
CA SER A 176 26.82 10.73 -1.46
C SER A 176 26.65 12.24 -1.24
N TYR A 177 26.43 13.01 -2.31
CA TYR A 177 26.27 14.46 -2.20
C TYR A 177 24.85 14.86 -1.75
N TYR A 178 23.82 14.26 -2.36
CA TYR A 178 22.42 14.59 -2.07
C TYR A 178 21.73 13.60 -1.14
N GLY A 179 22.18 12.34 -1.08
CA GLY A 179 21.57 11.27 -0.30
C GLY A 179 20.23 10.80 -0.86
N GLN A 180 19.40 10.20 0.00
CA GLN A 180 18.08 9.72 -0.37
C GLN A 180 17.10 10.87 -0.70
N TYR A 181 16.44 10.77 -1.85
CA TYR A 181 15.22 11.51 -2.21
C TYR A 181 14.01 10.65 -1.87
N THR A 182 13.14 11.11 -0.97
CA THR A 182 11.94 10.39 -0.52
C THR A 182 10.68 11.13 -0.97
N VAL A 183 9.74 10.38 -1.53
CA VAL A 183 8.40 10.85 -1.91
C VAL A 183 7.38 10.04 -1.12
N CYS A 184 6.52 10.72 -0.36
CA CYS A 184 5.38 10.09 0.28
C CYS A 184 4.08 10.75 -0.21
N GLN A 185 3.15 9.94 -0.68
CA GLN A 185 1.84 10.38 -1.12
C GLN A 185 0.74 9.86 -0.19
N TYR A 186 -0.32 10.67 -0.04
CA TYR A 186 -1.31 10.52 1.01
C TYR A 186 -2.73 10.54 0.43
N PHE A 187 -3.59 9.64 0.90
CA PHE A 187 -5.01 9.62 0.56
C PHE A 187 -5.90 9.52 1.81
N SER A 188 -6.92 10.35 2.00
CA SER A 188 -7.22 11.56 1.24
C SER A 188 -6.14 12.64 1.42
N PRO A 189 -5.97 13.55 0.44
CA PRO A 189 -5.05 14.67 0.54
C PRO A 189 -5.32 15.54 1.77
N GLY A 190 -4.26 16.01 2.41
CA GLY A 190 -4.30 16.97 3.49
C GLY A 190 -4.24 18.42 3.01
N ASN A 191 -3.99 19.34 3.94
CA ASN A 191 -3.70 20.75 3.68
C ASN A 191 -4.78 21.54 2.91
N TYR A 192 -6.02 21.07 2.92
CA TYR A 192 -7.15 21.83 2.37
C TYR A 192 -7.45 23.08 3.21
N ALA A 193 -7.47 24.23 2.54
CA ALA A 193 -7.82 25.50 3.14
C ALA A 193 -9.18 25.43 3.85
N GLY A 194 -9.26 25.97 5.06
CA GLY A 194 -10.46 25.94 5.90
C GLY A 194 -10.66 24.66 6.73
N LEU A 195 -9.91 23.58 6.47
CA LEU A 195 -10.09 22.29 7.16
C LEU A 195 -9.02 21.98 8.23
N PHE A 196 -8.07 22.89 8.45
CA PHE A 196 -6.93 22.67 9.38
C PHE A 196 -7.38 22.43 10.82
N LYS A 197 -8.30 23.24 11.36
CA LYS A 197 -8.78 23.08 12.74
C LYS A 197 -9.41 21.70 13.00
N GLU A 198 -10.04 21.15 11.97
CA GLU A 198 -10.70 19.85 12.04
C GLU A 198 -9.71 18.70 11.92
N ASN A 199 -8.60 18.88 11.18
CA ASN A 199 -7.70 17.79 10.82
C ASN A 199 -6.33 17.82 11.50
N VAL A 200 -5.90 18.95 12.04
CA VAL A 200 -4.59 19.12 12.68
C VAL A 200 -4.83 19.30 14.18
N LYS A 201 -4.77 18.19 14.90
CA LYS A 201 -5.12 18.13 16.32
C LYS A 201 -3.91 18.43 17.21
N PRO A 202 -4.11 19.01 18.40
CA PRO A 202 -3.02 19.22 19.36
C PRO A 202 -2.51 17.87 19.89
N LEU A 203 -1.36 17.93 20.58
CA LEU A 203 -0.85 16.79 21.35
C LEU A 203 -1.81 16.41 22.48
N LYS A 204 -1.81 15.12 22.87
CA LYS A 204 -2.58 14.57 23.99
C LYS A 204 -2.08 15.02 25.36
#